data_AF-A0A958LJK6-F1
#
_entry.id   AF-A0A958LJK6-F1
#
_cell.length_a   1.000
_cell.length_b   1.000
_cell.length_c   1.000
_cell.angle_alpha   90.00
_cell.angle_beta   90.00
_cell.angle_gamma   90.00
#
_symmetry.space_group_name_H-M   'P 1'
#
loop_
_entity.id
_entity.type
_entity.pdbx_description
1 polymer ?
#
loop_
_entity_poly.entity_id
_entity_poly.type
_entity_poly.pdbx_seq_one_letter_code
_entity_poly.pdbx_strand_id
1 'polypeptide(L)'
;YDSDPHDELLRQRFGVELIAPHKRNRKRKPTQDGRTLRCYNRRWKVERFFSWLQSFRRVKTRYEYNDQNYLGMVQLASIKIMLRYL
;
A
#
# COMPACT_ATOMS: atom_id res chain seq x y z
N TYR A 1 1.42 14.91 -0.79
CA TYR A 1 0.03 14.45 -0.68
C TYR A 1 -0.84 15.65 -0.40
N ASP A 2 -1.69 16.05 -1.36
CA ASP A 2 -2.56 17.23 -1.33
C ASP A 2 -2.00 18.48 -2.05
N SER A 3 -1.34 18.28 -3.20
CA SER A 3 -0.87 19.36 -4.08
C SER A 3 -1.43 19.13 -5.48
N ASP A 4 -2.43 19.93 -5.87
CA ASP A 4 -3.08 19.79 -7.18
C ASP A 4 -2.09 19.85 -8.37
N PRO A 5 -1.05 20.72 -8.36
CA PRO A 5 -0.03 20.71 -9.42
C PRO A 5 0.76 19.40 -9.51
N HIS A 6 0.96 18.71 -8.38
CA HIS A 6 1.67 17.44 -8.37
C HIS A 6 0.80 16.32 -8.91
N ASP A 7 -0.49 16.32 -8.54
CA ASP A 7 -1.46 15.35 -9.01
C ASP A 7 -1.63 15.46 -10.54
N GLU A 8 -1.68 16.69 -11.05
CA GLU A 8 -1.71 16.98 -12.48
C GLU A 8 -0.42 16.51 -13.18
N LEU A 9 0.75 16.75 -12.58
CA LEU A 9 2.03 16.30 -13.12
C LEU A 9 2.12 14.76 -13.18
N LEU A 10 1.62 14.05 -12.17
CA LEU A 10 1.55 12.58 -12.18
C LEU A 10 0.67 12.07 -13.32
N ARG A 11 -0.47 12.73 -13.53
CA ARG A 11 -1.40 12.39 -14.60
C ARG A 11 -0.78 12.64 -15.98
N GLN A 12 -0.15 13.79 -16.18
CA GLN A 12 0.44 14.16 -17.47
C GLN A 12 1.69 13.32 -17.81
N ARG A 13 2.56 13.10 -16.82
CA ARG A 13 3.86 12.46 -17.06
C ARG A 13 3.81 10.94 -17.04
N PHE A 14 2.93 10.35 -16.23
CA PHE A 14 2.89 8.90 -16.01
C PHE A 14 1.52 8.27 -16.31
N GLY A 15 0.51 9.07 -16.67
CA GLY A 15 -0.86 8.56 -16.86
C GLY A 15 -1.49 8.04 -15.57
N VAL A 16 -0.93 8.39 -14.40
CA VAL A 16 -1.38 7.89 -13.10
C VAL A 16 -2.38 8.85 -12.49
N GLU A 17 -3.59 8.36 -12.22
CA GLU A 17 -4.55 9.09 -11.39
C GLU A 17 -4.20 8.90 -9.91
N LEU A 18 -3.94 9.99 -9.19
CA LEU A 18 -3.73 9.92 -7.75
C LEU A 18 -5.06 9.66 -7.04
N ILE A 19 -5.25 8.45 -6.53
CA ILE A 19 -6.42 8.09 -5.74
C ILE A 19 -6.05 8.18 -4.26
N ALA A 20 -6.21 9.37 -3.67
CA ALA A 20 -5.95 9.61 -2.25
C ALA A 20 -6.95 10.64 -1.69
N PRO A 21 -7.41 10.47 -0.44
CA PRO A 21 -8.28 11.45 0.18
C PRO A 21 -7.50 12.74 0.42
N HIS A 22 -8.15 13.86 0.17
CA HIS A 22 -7.64 15.17 0.57
C HIS A 22 -7.60 15.30 2.10
N LYS A 23 -6.75 16.21 2.61
CA LYS A 23 -6.70 16.44 4.06
C LYS A 23 -8.02 17.04 4.54
N ARG A 24 -8.49 16.62 5.72
CA ARG A 24 -9.74 17.11 6.31
C ARG A 24 -9.77 18.63 6.51
N ASN A 25 -8.62 19.27 6.67
CA ASN A 25 -8.47 20.72 6.84
C ASN A 25 -8.22 21.50 5.54
N ARG A 26 -8.38 20.85 4.37
CA ARG A 26 -8.23 21.50 3.06
C ARG A 26 -9.33 22.55 2.85
N LYS A 27 -8.93 23.75 2.44
CA LYS A 27 -9.85 24.86 2.09
C LYS A 27 -10.30 24.84 0.62
N ARG A 28 -9.48 24.24 -0.26
CA ARG A 28 -9.76 24.15 -1.70
C ARG A 28 -10.82 23.08 -1.97
N LYS A 29 -11.58 23.26 -3.05
CA LYS A 29 -12.56 22.25 -3.50
C LYS A 29 -11.86 20.90 -3.76
N PRO A 30 -12.54 19.77 -3.51
CA PRO A 30 -12.05 18.45 -3.86
C PRO A 30 -11.86 18.31 -5.38
N THR A 31 -10.80 17.62 -5.79
CA THR A 31 -10.51 17.36 -7.22
C THR A 31 -11.22 16.10 -7.72
N GLN A 32 -11.58 15.18 -6.82
CA GLN A 32 -12.22 13.89 -7.14
C GLN A 32 -13.66 13.79 -6.63
N ASP A 33 -14.53 13.12 -7.40
CA ASP A 33 -15.93 12.81 -7.07
C ASP A 33 -16.10 11.69 -6.01
N GLY A 34 -15.01 11.20 -5.42
CA GLY A 34 -15.02 10.19 -4.36
C GLY A 34 -15.38 8.76 -4.79
N ARG A 35 -15.88 8.52 -6.00
CA ARG A 35 -16.15 7.17 -6.53
C ARG A 35 -14.89 6.30 -6.55
N THR A 36 -13.77 6.86 -7.00
CA THR A 36 -12.46 6.19 -7.08
C THR A 36 -11.89 5.91 -5.68
N LEU A 37 -12.23 6.71 -4.67
CA LEU A 37 -11.81 6.52 -3.27
C LEU A 37 -12.36 5.24 -2.63
N ARG A 38 -13.36 4.57 -3.24
CA ARG A 38 -13.81 3.24 -2.79
C ARG A 38 -12.69 2.20 -2.83
N CYS A 39 -11.75 2.33 -3.78
CA CYS A 39 -10.55 1.50 -3.85
C CYS A 39 -9.57 1.85 -2.73
N TYR A 40 -9.39 3.14 -2.44
CA TYR A 40 -8.56 3.61 -1.33
C TYR A 40 -9.04 3.04 0.01
N ASN A 41 -10.36 2.94 0.24
CA ASN A 41 -10.92 2.35 1.45
C ASN A 41 -10.56 0.87 1.67
N ARG A 42 -10.06 0.15 0.66
CA ARG A 42 -9.59 -1.24 0.81
C ARG A 42 -8.08 -1.34 1.04
N ARG A 43 -7.35 -0.23 0.89
CA ARG A 43 -5.89 -0.16 1.04
C ARG A 43 -5.41 -0.65 2.42
N TRP A 44 -6.20 -0.38 3.47
CA TRP A 44 -5.86 -0.83 4.83
C TRP A 44 -5.65 -2.35 4.93
N LYS A 45 -6.32 -3.16 4.08
CA LYS A 45 -6.14 -4.62 4.07
C LYS A 45 -4.72 -4.99 3.66
N VAL A 46 -4.21 -4.33 2.61
CA VAL A 46 -2.86 -4.54 2.07
C VAL A 46 -1.82 -4.02 3.06
N GLU A 47 -2.00 -2.82 3.60
CA GLU A 47 -1.09 -2.24 4.59
C GLU A 47 -1.01 -3.09 5.86
N ARG A 48 -2.17 -3.57 6.35
CA ARG A 48 -2.24 -4.48 7.49
C ARG A 48 -1.51 -5.79 7.22
N PHE A 49 -1.69 -6.38 6.03
CA PHE A 49 -0.96 -7.59 5.64
C PHE A 49 0.55 -7.37 5.70
N PHE A 50 1.06 -6.28 5.12
CA PHE A 50 2.49 -5.97 5.19
C PHE A 50 2.96 -5.69 6.62
N SER A 51 2.13 -5.05 7.44
CA SER A 51 2.45 -4.83 8.85
C SER A 51 2.60 -6.15 9.62
N TRP A 52 1.77 -7.16 9.33
CA TRP A 52 1.94 -8.51 9.89
C TRP A 52 3.16 -9.22 9.32
N LEU A 53 3.40 -9.09 8.02
CA LEU A 53 4.54 -9.68 7.35
C LEU A 53 5.86 -9.16 7.93
N GLN A 54 5.93 -7.86 8.24
CA GLN A 54 7.07 -7.23 8.90
C GLN A 54 7.22 -7.59 10.39
N SER A 55 6.23 -8.22 11.02
CA SER A 55 6.38 -8.74 12.39
C SER A 55 7.33 -9.95 12.44
N PHE A 56 7.51 -10.66 11.32
CA PHE A 56 8.44 -11.77 11.22
C PHE A 56 9.87 -11.26 11.00
N ARG A 57 10.74 -11.43 12.01
CA ARG A 57 12.14 -10.95 11.97
C ARG A 57 12.93 -11.39 10.72
N ARG A 58 12.74 -12.65 10.28
CA ARG A 58 13.41 -13.20 9.07
C ARG A 58 12.95 -12.57 7.76
N VAL A 59 11.74 -11.99 7.74
CA VAL A 59 11.19 -11.29 6.57
C VAL A 59 11.50 -9.80 6.65
N LYS A 60 11.42 -9.21 7.86
CA LYS A 60 11.73 -7.79 8.08
C LYS A 60 13.14 -7.42 7.66
N THR A 61 14.12 -8.23 8.06
CA THR A 61 15.52 -8.07 7.66
C THR A 61 15.92 -9.27 6.82
N ARG A 62 16.36 -9.02 5.59
CA ARG A 62 16.86 -10.06 4.70
C ARG A 62 18.24 -10.51 5.17
N TYR A 63 18.31 -11.73 5.69
CA TYR A 63 19.57 -12.40 6.06
C TYR A 63 20.02 -13.44 5.03
N GLU A 64 19.12 -13.85 4.13
CA GLU A 64 19.38 -14.89 3.14
C GLU A 64 20.25 -14.36 1.99
N TYR A 65 21.27 -15.13 1.62
CA TYR A 65 22.13 -14.83 0.47
C TYR A 65 21.35 -15.00 -0.85
N ASN A 66 20.69 -16.15 -1.03
CA ASN A 66 19.91 -16.45 -2.23
C ASN A 66 18.49 -15.87 -2.17
N ASP A 67 18.03 -15.30 -3.30
CA ASP A 67 16.67 -14.73 -3.41
C ASP A 67 15.57 -15.78 -3.18
N GLN A 68 15.80 -17.02 -3.65
CA GLN A 68 14.83 -18.12 -3.53
C GLN A 68 14.55 -18.48 -2.07
N ASN A 69 15.57 -18.50 -1.21
CA ASN A 69 15.42 -18.77 0.21
C ASN A 69 14.61 -17.68 0.91
N TYR A 70 14.89 -16.41 0.58
CA TYR A 70 14.12 -15.29 1.10
C TYR A 70 12.65 -15.35 0.66
N LEU A 71 12.40 -15.66 -0.61
CA LEU A 71 11.05 -15.85 -1.13
C LEU A 71 10.31 -16.97 -0.38
N GLY A 72 10.99 -18.09 -0.10
CA GLY A 72 10.43 -19.18 0.71
C GLY A 72 10.02 -18.73 2.11
N MET A 73 10.84 -17.89 2.77
CA MET A 73 10.50 -17.32 4.09
C MET A 73 9.28 -16.38 4.02
N VAL A 74 9.17 -15.57 2.96
CA VAL A 74 8.02 -14.69 2.71
C VAL A 74 6.75 -15.51 2.48
N GLN A 75 6.83 -16.57 1.69
CA GLN A 75 5.70 -17.48 1.44
C GLN A 75 5.26 -18.19 2.72
N LEU A 76 6.20 -18.71 3.50
CA LEU A 76 5.92 -19.36 4.80
C LEU A 76 5.24 -18.40 5.78
N ALA A 77 5.72 -17.15 5.87
CA ALA A 77 5.09 -16.12 6.69
C ALA A 77 3.65 -15.82 6.22
N SER A 78 3.44 -15.75 4.90
CA SER A 78 2.11 -15.52 4.30
C SER A 78 1.13 -16.65 4.61
N ILE A 79 1.57 -17.91 4.49
CA ILE A 79 0.78 -19.09 4.84
C ILE A 79 0.40 -19.05 6.32
N LYS A 80 1.35 -18.74 7.20
CA LYS A 80 1.08 -18.63 8.65
C LYS A 80 0.08 -17.52 8.98
N ILE A 81 0.13 -16.38 8.28
CA ILE A 81 -0.88 -15.33 8.41
C ILE A 81 -2.25 -15.87 7.98
N MET A 82 -2.35 -16.52 6.81
CA MET A 82 -3.62 -17.07 6.31
C MET A 82 -4.23 -18.10 7.27
N LEU A 83 -3.42 -19.03 7.78
CA LEU A 83 -3.86 -20.06 8.74
C LEU A 83 -4.35 -19.50 10.07
N ARG A 84 -3.98 -18.27 10.44
CA ARG A 84 -4.46 -17.62 11.66
C ARG A 84 -5.86 -17.01 11.50
N TYR A 85 -6.29 -16.77 10.26
CA TYR A 85 -7.55 -16.12 9.93
C TYR A 85 -8.59 -17.08 9.30
N LEU A 86 -8.21 -18.33 9.06
CA LEU A 86 -9.10 -19.48 8.85
C LEU A 86 -9.53 -20.04 10.20
#